data_AF-A0A2P0QHY4-F1
#
_entry.id   AF-A0A2P0QHY4-F1
#
_cell.length_a   1.000
_cell.length_b   1.000
_cell.length_c   1.000
_cell.angle_alpha   90.00
_cell.angle_beta   90.00
_cell.angle_gamma   90.00
#
_symmetry.space_group_name_H-M   'P 1'
#
loop_
_entity.id
_entity.type
_entity.pdbx_description
1 polymer ?
#
loop_
_entity_poly.entity_id
_entity_poly.type
_entity_poly.pdbx_seq_one_letter_code
_entity_poly.pdbx_strand_id
1 'polypeptide(L)'
;MFVVIDLANGECLAAKAFNESNNRYINERGISSLYLVKFMKCIIEQKYVPIIDHKLIIHSDQGPEFRSDNWAKLEDLNVQLSMTTYPNSTQENAVCERFQRTLKTLLKLKQFKPTIPKQVKNLAQLNLILSKRINNINLNHLNKRDKQQGASVFRQKFLKGIQTNQIHKQTLKQPLAFDSKYIPDSNFKSVDQFKNQIAQSETSTQIYSKTDQILDKINKVCDQNHLLALKNDEMQQTIDRVDRNMKKVGNKLIKKKRKIRKTVPKRTGINFTIFDILMQVPRLPGYSQINHFRFILTSVLFFATGLRSSDICRLTFTNFQELCNDAATRIFSLKTQSSFVVTIAPKAQTLLNKYHSLAQMIFAINADNPKLHNQNQEVTLNHTQHFKTFNQWYNTHLKAKCQFAYEEFKKAGMQPELMHILSHSFRIGRVGRFMQANCHIDLKFVSTRIGHKSVSTTEKYIRLDPLDPTLLQTMNNIEDQAFE
;
A
#
# COMPACT_ATOMS: atom_id res chain seq x y z
N MET A 1 -13.28 19.50 -5.21
CA MET A 1 -14.52 18.72 -4.95
C MET A 1 -14.20 17.67 -3.91
N PHE A 2 -15.07 17.49 -2.92
CA PHE A 2 -14.94 16.49 -1.86
C PHE A 2 -16.09 15.49 -1.95
N VAL A 3 -15.84 14.22 -1.66
CA VAL A 3 -16.83 13.13 -1.74
C VAL A 3 -16.68 12.23 -0.52
N VAL A 4 -17.81 11.84 0.07
CA VAL A 4 -17.91 10.93 1.21
C VAL A 4 -18.61 9.66 0.75
N ILE A 5 -17.98 8.51 1.01
CA ILE A 5 -18.47 7.20 0.57
C ILE A 5 -18.51 6.28 1.78
N ASP A 6 -19.64 5.61 1.99
CA ASP A 6 -19.74 4.49 2.93
C ASP A 6 -19.22 3.23 2.25
N LEU A 7 -18.11 2.69 2.72
CA LEU A 7 -17.50 1.50 2.13
C LEU A 7 -18.20 0.19 2.52
N ALA A 8 -19.02 0.18 3.58
CA ALA A 8 -19.75 -1.01 3.98
C ALA A 8 -20.79 -1.39 2.91
N ASN A 9 -21.51 -0.39 2.39
CA ASN A 9 -22.57 -0.59 1.40
C ASN A 9 -22.25 -0.02 0.00
N GLY A 10 -21.18 0.78 -0.15
CA GLY A 10 -20.80 1.41 -1.41
C GLY A 10 -21.60 2.67 -1.75
N GLU A 11 -22.38 3.22 -0.81
CA GLU A 11 -23.21 4.39 -1.01
C GLU A 11 -22.37 5.69 -1.00
N CYS A 12 -22.66 6.59 -1.92
CA CYS A 12 -22.11 7.94 -1.88
C CYS A 12 -22.96 8.77 -0.91
N LEU A 13 -22.46 9.02 0.30
CA LEU A 13 -23.21 9.72 1.35
C LEU A 13 -23.38 11.20 1.03
N ALA A 14 -22.34 11.83 0.46
CA ALA A 14 -22.38 13.23 0.09
C ALA A 14 -21.25 13.60 -0.88
N ALA A 15 -21.42 14.68 -1.64
CA ALA A 15 -20.34 15.35 -2.33
C ALA A 15 -20.58 16.86 -2.36
N LYS A 16 -19.49 17.63 -2.31
CA LYS A 16 -19.55 19.08 -2.35
C LYS A 16 -18.39 19.66 -3.14
N ALA A 17 -18.70 20.58 -4.04
CA ALA A 17 -17.73 21.46 -4.65
C ALA A 17 -17.50 22.67 -3.73
N PHE A 18 -16.23 23.06 -3.62
CA PHE A 18 -15.78 24.24 -2.89
C PHE A 18 -15.12 25.17 -3.89
N ASN A 19 -15.25 26.47 -3.66
CA ASN A 19 -14.52 27.47 -4.41
C ASN A 19 -13.14 27.66 -3.76
N GLU A 20 -12.07 27.52 -4.55
CA GLU A 20 -10.70 27.79 -4.09
C GLU A 20 -10.42 29.30 -3.98
N SER A 21 -11.23 30.17 -4.61
CA SER A 21 -10.92 31.61 -4.76
C SER A 21 -11.30 32.50 -3.58
N ASN A 22 -11.88 31.96 -2.50
CA ASN A 22 -12.20 32.76 -1.31
C ASN A 22 -11.20 32.53 -0.17
N ASN A 23 -10.27 33.49 -0.04
CA ASN A 23 -9.46 33.87 1.12
C ASN A 23 -8.06 33.24 1.35
N ARG A 24 -7.05 34.12 1.16
CA ARG A 24 -5.90 34.44 2.03
C ARG A 24 -4.79 33.42 2.32
N TYR A 25 -4.67 32.34 1.56
CA TYR A 25 -3.45 31.52 1.61
C TYR A 25 -2.91 31.28 0.20
N ILE A 26 -1.94 32.11 -0.18
CA ILE A 26 -1.28 32.12 -1.50
C ILE A 26 -0.35 30.91 -1.67
N ASN A 27 -0.08 30.15 -0.61
CA ASN A 27 0.80 28.99 -0.65
C ASN A 27 0.02 27.72 -0.26
N GLU A 28 -0.08 26.79 -1.21
CA GLU A 28 -0.75 25.47 -1.18
C GLU A 28 -2.25 25.47 -1.55
N ARG A 29 -2.52 25.07 -2.81
CA ARG A 29 -3.86 24.86 -3.38
C ARG A 29 -4.59 23.73 -2.62
N GLY A 30 -5.56 24.07 -1.78
CA GLY A 30 -6.38 23.12 -1.04
C GLY A 30 -7.71 23.70 -0.56
N ILE A 31 -8.65 22.83 -0.16
CA ILE A 31 -9.93 23.25 0.43
C ILE A 31 -9.68 23.64 1.90
N SER A 32 -10.21 24.78 2.36
CA SER A 32 -10.06 25.14 3.78
C SER A 32 -10.69 24.07 4.69
N SER A 33 -9.89 23.59 5.63
CA SER A 33 -10.29 22.53 6.58
C SER A 33 -11.53 22.90 7.39
N LEU A 34 -11.74 24.18 7.69
CA LEU A 34 -12.93 24.67 8.40
C LEU A 34 -14.22 24.32 7.63
N TYR A 35 -14.23 24.50 6.31
CA TYR A 35 -15.40 24.18 5.50
C TYR A 35 -15.64 22.68 5.37
N LEU A 36 -14.56 21.89 5.32
CA LEU A 36 -14.64 20.44 5.30
C LEU A 36 -15.18 19.87 6.61
N VAL A 37 -14.70 20.38 7.75
CA VAL A 37 -15.16 19.96 9.09
C VAL A 37 -16.63 20.29 9.29
N LYS A 38 -17.06 21.51 8.94
CA LYS A 38 -18.49 21.89 8.97
C LYS A 38 -19.35 20.96 8.12
N PHE A 39 -18.86 20.59 6.94
CA PHE A 39 -19.57 19.67 6.06
C PHE A 39 -19.64 18.25 6.62
N MET A 40 -18.53 17.73 7.16
CA MET A 40 -18.48 16.40 7.77
C MET A 40 -19.34 16.30 9.03
N LYS A 41 -19.29 17.30 9.91
CA LYS A 41 -20.13 17.36 11.10
C LYS A 41 -21.62 17.25 10.75
N CYS A 42 -22.07 18.02 9.75
CA CYS A 42 -23.44 17.96 9.26
C CYS A 42 -23.82 16.55 8.74
N ILE A 43 -22.92 15.86 8.03
CA ILE A 43 -23.17 14.48 7.57
C ILE A 43 -23.28 13.51 8.75
N ILE A 44 -22.36 13.61 9.71
CA ILE A 44 -22.35 12.74 10.91
C ILE A 44 -23.66 12.96 11.68
N GLU A 45 -24.04 14.20 11.96
CA GLU A 45 -25.28 14.55 12.68
C GLU A 45 -26.55 14.07 11.94
N GLN A 46 -26.59 14.16 10.61
CA GLN A 46 -27.77 13.79 9.83
C GLN A 46 -27.90 12.29 9.53
N LYS A 47 -26.77 11.56 9.47
CA LYS A 47 -26.73 10.20 8.94
C LYS A 47 -26.21 9.16 9.92
N TYR A 48 -25.63 9.57 11.05
CA TYR A 48 -25.06 8.66 12.03
C TYR A 48 -25.85 8.69 13.33
N VAL A 49 -26.36 7.53 13.73
CA VAL A 49 -26.86 7.29 15.09
C VAL A 49 -25.68 6.69 15.86
N PRO A 50 -25.16 7.36 16.90
CA PRO A 50 -24.03 6.83 17.65
C PRO A 50 -24.41 5.49 18.28
N ILE A 51 -23.72 4.43 17.84
CA ILE A 51 -23.71 3.13 18.54
C ILE A 51 -22.65 3.25 19.64
N ILE A 52 -23.05 2.97 20.88
CA ILE A 52 -22.24 3.24 22.08
C ILE A 52 -20.95 2.40 22.12
N ASP A 53 -20.94 1.23 21.46
CA ASP A 53 -19.84 0.27 21.62
C ASP A 53 -18.66 0.46 20.65
N HIS A 54 -18.81 1.20 19.55
CA HIS A 54 -17.75 1.35 18.53
C HIS A 54 -17.67 2.75 17.92
N LYS A 55 -16.47 3.34 17.90
CA LYS A 55 -16.18 4.63 17.26
C LYS A 55 -16.37 4.54 15.74
N LEU A 56 -16.97 5.57 15.14
CA LEU A 56 -17.07 5.69 13.68
C LEU A 56 -15.69 5.97 13.09
N ILE A 57 -15.15 5.09 12.25
CA ILE A 57 -13.85 5.34 11.60
C ILE A 57 -14.03 6.20 10.35
N ILE A 58 -13.41 7.39 10.31
CA ILE A 58 -13.35 8.26 9.14
C ILE A 58 -11.94 8.18 8.57
N HIS A 59 -11.79 7.63 7.37
CA HIS A 59 -10.49 7.50 6.71
C HIS A 59 -10.30 8.54 5.59
N SER A 60 -9.38 9.48 5.80
CA SER A 60 -9.06 10.57 4.87
C SER A 60 -7.82 10.29 4.01
N ASP A 61 -7.53 11.17 3.06
CA ASP A 61 -6.29 11.11 2.28
C ASP A 61 -5.20 12.03 2.87
N GLN A 62 -4.05 12.17 2.20
CA GLN A 62 -2.91 12.94 2.73
C GLN A 62 -2.99 14.47 2.52
N GLY A 63 -4.14 15.04 2.17
CA GLY A 63 -4.31 16.49 1.98
C GLY A 63 -4.02 17.31 3.24
N PRO A 64 -3.45 18.53 3.13
CA PRO A 64 -3.18 19.41 4.27
C PRO A 64 -4.43 19.73 5.08
N GLU A 65 -5.60 19.75 4.44
CA GLU A 65 -6.90 19.96 5.09
C GLU A 65 -7.26 18.92 6.16
N PHE A 66 -6.73 17.70 6.05
CA PHE A 66 -7.01 16.59 6.97
C PHE A 66 -5.95 16.47 8.07
N ARG A 67 -4.94 17.34 8.06
CA ARG A 67 -3.89 17.44 9.09
C ARG A 67 -4.07 18.64 10.01
N SER A 68 -5.13 19.43 9.81
CA SER A 68 -5.37 20.62 10.59
C SER A 68 -5.97 20.30 11.96
N ASP A 69 -5.76 21.19 12.92
CA ASP A 69 -6.38 21.10 14.25
C ASP A 69 -7.92 21.10 14.16
N ASN A 70 -8.49 21.80 13.17
CA ASN A 70 -9.93 21.78 12.93
C ASN A 70 -10.43 20.38 12.56
N TRP A 71 -9.65 19.61 11.78
CA TRP A 71 -10.01 18.24 11.43
C TRP A 71 -9.91 17.30 12.63
N ALA A 72 -8.86 17.44 13.45
CA ALA A 72 -8.68 16.67 14.68
C ALA A 72 -9.87 16.82 15.65
N LYS A 73 -10.48 18.01 15.74
CA LYS A 73 -11.69 18.26 16.55
C LYS A 73 -12.93 17.43 16.16
N LEU A 74 -12.93 16.73 15.03
CA LEU A 74 -14.01 15.79 14.73
C LEU A 74 -14.05 14.62 15.72
N GLU A 75 -12.93 14.25 16.36
CA GLU A 75 -12.85 13.16 17.35
C GLU A 75 -13.81 13.36 18.54
N ASP A 76 -14.16 14.61 18.86
CA ASP A 76 -15.16 14.97 19.87
C ASP A 76 -16.55 14.39 19.58
N LEU A 77 -16.82 13.98 18.33
CA LEU A 77 -18.09 13.39 17.89
C LEU A 77 -18.10 11.85 17.97
N ASN A 78 -17.29 11.25 18.86
CA ASN A 78 -17.13 9.81 19.00
C ASN A 78 -16.69 9.11 17.69
N VAL A 79 -15.81 9.76 16.94
CA VAL A 79 -15.23 9.23 15.70
C VAL A 79 -13.75 8.90 15.93
N GLN A 80 -13.24 7.92 15.19
CA GLN A 80 -11.82 7.65 15.07
C GLN A 80 -11.35 8.17 13.72
N LEU A 81 -10.44 9.13 13.72
CA LEU A 81 -9.83 9.61 12.50
C LEU A 81 -8.69 8.67 12.09
N SER A 82 -8.64 8.36 10.80
CA SER A 82 -7.56 7.59 10.20
C SER A 82 -7.18 8.25 8.89
N MET A 83 -5.93 8.10 8.47
CA MET A 83 -5.44 8.72 7.24
C MET A 83 -4.60 7.72 6.46
N THR A 84 -4.51 7.88 5.14
CA THR A 84 -3.55 7.10 4.36
C THR A 84 -2.12 7.38 4.82
N THR A 85 -1.48 6.41 5.47
CA THR A 85 -0.12 6.50 6.02
C THR A 85 0.92 5.88 5.08
N TYR A 86 1.02 6.39 3.85
CA TYR A 86 2.12 5.99 3.00
C TYR A 86 3.43 6.66 3.47
N PRO A 87 4.55 5.95 3.71
CA PRO A 87 4.81 4.51 3.53
C PRO A 87 5.17 3.77 4.84
N ASN A 88 4.80 4.25 6.02
CA ASN A 88 5.50 3.94 7.27
C ASN A 88 4.68 3.36 8.44
N SER A 89 3.40 3.01 8.30
CA SER A 89 2.68 2.36 9.42
C SER A 89 1.86 1.13 9.01
N THR A 90 1.54 0.33 10.03
CA THR A 90 0.47 -0.68 9.99
C THR A 90 -0.79 -0.06 9.42
N GLN A 91 -1.42 -0.74 8.46
CA GLN A 91 -2.58 -0.22 7.74
C GLN A 91 -3.78 -0.16 8.70
N GLU A 92 -4.01 0.98 9.37
CA GLU A 92 -5.17 1.21 10.24
C GLU A 92 -6.49 0.89 9.52
N ASN A 93 -6.57 1.18 8.22
CA ASN A 93 -7.68 0.78 7.38
C ASN A 93 -7.21 0.38 5.96
N ALA A 94 -6.70 -0.85 5.85
CA ALA A 94 -6.19 -1.42 4.59
C ALA A 94 -7.18 -1.38 3.42
N VAL A 95 -8.49 -1.44 3.69
CA VAL A 95 -9.55 -1.41 2.68
C VAL A 95 -9.69 0.01 2.12
N CYS A 96 -9.83 1.01 2.99
CA CYS A 96 -9.90 2.41 2.60
C CYS A 96 -8.66 2.85 1.81
N GLU A 97 -7.47 2.47 2.28
CA GLU A 97 -6.22 2.86 1.63
C GLU A 97 -6.12 2.30 0.20
N ARG A 98 -6.52 1.03 0.01
CA ARG A 98 -6.59 0.39 -1.32
C ARG A 98 -7.63 1.06 -2.22
N PHE A 99 -8.78 1.43 -1.66
CA PHE A 99 -9.83 2.13 -2.39
C PHE A 99 -9.34 3.50 -2.88
N GLN A 100 -8.80 4.35 -1.98
CA GLN A 100 -8.27 5.66 -2.33
C GLN A 100 -7.13 5.56 -3.35
N ARG A 101 -6.21 4.60 -3.18
CA ARG A 101 -5.12 4.37 -4.14
C ARG A 101 -5.64 3.98 -5.52
N THR A 102 -6.66 3.10 -5.57
CA THR A 102 -7.28 2.68 -6.83
C THR A 102 -7.99 3.85 -7.50
N LEU A 103 -8.78 4.62 -6.74
CA LEU A 103 -9.49 5.79 -7.25
C LEU A 103 -8.51 6.83 -7.80
N LYS A 104 -7.47 7.21 -7.05
CA LYS A 104 -6.42 8.13 -7.51
C LYS A 104 -5.71 7.63 -8.76
N THR A 105 -5.44 6.32 -8.83
CA THR A 105 -4.80 5.70 -10.00
C THR A 105 -5.72 5.75 -11.21
N LEU A 106 -7.02 5.46 -11.05
CA LEU A 106 -8.00 5.54 -12.14
C LEU A 106 -8.16 6.97 -12.65
N LEU A 107 -8.28 7.94 -11.75
CA LEU A 107 -8.38 9.36 -12.10
C LEU A 107 -7.13 9.85 -12.84
N LYS A 108 -5.93 9.45 -12.41
CA LYS A 108 -4.66 9.80 -13.06
C LYS A 108 -4.43 9.10 -14.40
N LEU A 109 -4.69 7.79 -14.48
CA LEU A 109 -4.38 6.98 -15.67
C LEU A 109 -5.38 7.19 -16.80
N LYS A 110 -6.66 7.39 -16.49
CA LYS A 110 -7.71 7.57 -17.51
C LYS A 110 -7.84 9.00 -18.02
N GLN A 111 -6.93 9.91 -17.63
CA GLN A 111 -7.03 11.35 -17.93
C GLN A 111 -8.45 11.90 -17.70
N PHE A 112 -9.11 11.45 -16.62
CA PHE A 112 -10.44 11.94 -16.30
C PHE A 112 -10.34 13.42 -15.95
N LYS A 113 -10.54 14.28 -16.95
CA LYS A 113 -10.70 15.71 -16.75
C LYS A 113 -12.17 15.91 -16.36
N PRO A 114 -12.49 16.21 -15.09
CA PRO A 114 -13.86 16.48 -14.71
C PRO A 114 -14.36 17.68 -15.52
N THR A 115 -15.37 17.47 -16.35
CA THR A 115 -16.01 18.55 -17.10
C THR A 115 -17.09 19.15 -16.24
N ILE A 116 -16.99 20.46 -16.01
CA ILE A 116 -18.07 21.23 -15.41
C ILE A 116 -19.16 21.38 -16.49
N PRO A 117 -20.43 21.02 -16.22
CA PRO A 117 -21.49 21.19 -17.21
C PRO A 117 -21.59 22.67 -17.62
N LYS A 118 -21.69 22.93 -18.93
CA LYS A 118 -21.71 24.30 -19.49
C LYS A 118 -22.82 25.20 -18.91
N GLN A 119 -23.88 24.60 -18.38
CA GLN A 119 -25.05 25.29 -17.81
C GLN A 119 -24.86 25.76 -16.36
N VAL A 120 -23.73 25.42 -15.71
CA VAL A 120 -23.45 25.79 -14.32
C VAL A 120 -22.91 27.22 -14.26
N LYS A 121 -23.72 28.15 -13.74
CA LYS A 121 -23.34 29.57 -13.59
C LYS A 121 -22.66 29.87 -12.25
N ASN A 122 -22.92 29.07 -11.22
CA ASN A 122 -22.38 29.31 -9.87
C ASN A 122 -22.18 28.00 -9.07
N LEU A 123 -21.49 28.11 -7.94
CA LEU A 123 -21.18 26.98 -7.06
C LEU A 123 -22.43 26.30 -6.48
N ALA A 124 -23.51 27.05 -6.24
CA ALA A 124 -24.76 26.50 -5.71
C ALA A 124 -25.42 25.57 -6.73
N GLN A 125 -25.49 25.98 -8.00
CA GLN A 125 -25.98 25.15 -9.09
C GLN A 125 -25.12 23.89 -9.30
N LEU A 126 -23.78 24.02 -9.19
CA LEU A 126 -22.89 22.86 -9.25
C LEU A 126 -23.20 21.86 -8.14
N ASN A 127 -23.35 22.34 -6.90
CA ASN A 127 -23.67 21.50 -5.76
C ASN A 127 -25.05 20.84 -5.89
N LEU A 128 -26.05 21.55 -6.41
CA LEU A 128 -27.37 20.97 -6.70
C LEU A 128 -27.29 19.82 -7.72
N ILE A 129 -26.52 20.01 -8.80
CA ILE A 129 -26.29 18.96 -9.80
C ILE A 129 -25.55 17.77 -9.20
N LEU A 130 -24.54 18.02 -8.36
CA LEU A 130 -23.82 16.96 -7.65
C LEU A 130 -24.78 16.14 -6.78
N SER A 131 -25.62 16.79 -5.97
CA SER A 131 -26.62 16.10 -5.15
C SER A 131 -27.59 15.25 -5.98
N LYS A 132 -28.10 15.78 -7.10
CA LYS A 132 -28.95 15.00 -8.02
C LYS A 132 -28.22 13.79 -8.60
N ARG A 133 -26.95 13.95 -9.00
CA ARG A 133 -26.12 12.85 -9.53
C ARG A 133 -25.87 11.78 -8.47
N ILE A 134 -25.61 12.17 -7.23
CA ILE A 134 -25.45 11.22 -6.12
C ILE A 134 -26.73 10.41 -5.91
N ASN A 135 -27.88 11.08 -5.85
CA ASN A 135 -29.16 10.39 -5.69
C ASN A 135 -29.38 9.38 -6.82
N ASN A 136 -29.11 9.76 -8.07
CA ASN A 136 -29.22 8.84 -9.21
C ASN A 136 -28.22 7.67 -9.13
N ILE A 137 -26.97 7.93 -8.72
CA ILE A 137 -25.96 6.89 -8.52
C ILE A 137 -26.42 5.91 -7.45
N ASN A 138 -26.90 6.42 -6.31
CA ASN A 138 -27.34 5.59 -5.20
C ASN A 138 -28.61 4.81 -5.57
N LEU A 139 -29.59 5.41 -6.24
CA LEU A 139 -30.78 4.70 -6.75
C LEU A 139 -30.40 3.57 -7.72
N ASN A 140 -29.54 3.86 -8.70
CA ASN A 140 -29.05 2.84 -9.63
C ASN A 140 -28.24 1.76 -8.92
N HIS A 141 -27.45 2.12 -7.91
CA HIS A 141 -26.66 1.18 -7.12
C HIS A 141 -27.54 0.30 -6.23
N LEU A 142 -28.61 0.86 -5.64
CA LEU A 142 -29.62 0.13 -4.87
C LEU A 142 -30.36 -0.88 -5.75
N ASN A 143 -30.78 -0.48 -6.95
CA ASN A 143 -31.49 -1.35 -7.90
C ASN A 143 -30.63 -2.54 -8.36
N LYS A 144 -29.30 -2.39 -8.47
CA LYS A 144 -28.39 -3.47 -8.89
C LYS A 144 -28.08 -4.50 -7.81
N ARG A 145 -28.37 -4.21 -6.53
CA ARG A 145 -28.01 -5.08 -5.39
C ARG A 145 -29.14 -5.98 -4.89
N ASP A 146 -30.30 -5.99 -5.54
CA ASP A 146 -31.43 -6.89 -5.25
C ASP A 146 -31.92 -6.90 -3.79
N LYS A 147 -31.70 -5.82 -3.02
CA LYS A 147 -32.06 -5.79 -1.58
C LYS A 147 -32.71 -4.52 -1.06
N GLN A 148 -33.05 -3.51 -1.88
CA GLN A 148 -33.81 -2.29 -1.50
C GLN A 148 -33.48 -1.67 -0.11
N GLN A 149 -32.25 -1.80 0.39
CA GLN A 149 -31.94 -1.46 1.78
C GLN A 149 -30.82 -0.42 1.80
N GLY A 150 -31.16 0.80 2.22
CA GLY A 150 -30.20 1.89 2.45
C GLY A 150 -29.28 1.64 3.64
N ALA A 151 -28.23 2.46 3.80
CA ALA A 151 -27.21 2.34 4.87
C ALA A 151 -27.80 2.14 6.27
N SER A 152 -28.85 2.89 6.62
CA SER A 152 -29.51 2.82 7.92
C SER A 152 -30.17 1.46 8.16
N VAL A 153 -30.86 0.92 7.15
CA VAL A 153 -31.58 -0.36 7.25
C VAL A 153 -30.62 -1.55 7.29
N PHE A 154 -29.54 -1.52 6.51
CA PHE A 154 -28.50 -2.56 6.57
C PHE A 154 -27.81 -2.60 7.95
N ARG A 155 -27.47 -1.44 8.52
CA ARG A 155 -26.89 -1.35 9.86
C ARG A 155 -27.86 -1.80 10.95
N GLN A 156 -29.14 -1.40 10.88
CA GLN A 156 -30.17 -1.88 11.80
C GLN A 156 -30.35 -3.40 11.75
N LYS A 157 -30.28 -4.02 10.57
CA LYS A 157 -30.34 -5.49 10.43
C LYS A 157 -29.10 -6.19 10.99
N PHE A 158 -27.92 -5.62 10.77
CA PHE A 158 -26.68 -6.14 11.35
C PHE A 158 -26.72 -6.08 12.89
N LEU A 159 -27.24 -4.98 13.46
CA LEU A 159 -27.44 -4.82 14.89
C LEU A 159 -28.47 -5.81 15.46
N LYS A 160 -29.62 -5.99 14.79
CA LYS A 160 -30.61 -7.02 15.18
C LYS A 160 -30.01 -8.43 15.12
N GLY A 161 -29.15 -8.71 14.14
CA GLY A 161 -28.44 -9.99 14.00
C GLY A 161 -27.32 -10.22 15.03
N ILE A 162 -26.76 -9.16 15.61
CA ILE A 162 -25.79 -9.26 16.72
C ILE A 162 -26.53 -9.53 18.04
N GLN A 163 -27.67 -8.87 18.28
CA GLN A 163 -28.49 -9.12 19.47
C GLN A 163 -29.03 -10.55 19.52
N THR A 164 -29.51 -11.11 18.41
CA THR A 164 -29.98 -12.52 18.38
C THR A 164 -28.85 -13.53 18.61
N ASN A 165 -27.62 -13.25 18.17
CA ASN A 165 -26.46 -14.11 18.39
C ASN A 165 -25.85 -13.99 19.81
N GLN A 166 -26.05 -12.86 20.49
CA GLN A 166 -25.67 -12.73 21.91
C GLN A 166 -26.71 -13.40 22.83
N ILE A 167 -28.00 -13.34 22.49
CA ILE A 167 -29.05 -14.07 23.23
C ILE A 167 -28.83 -15.58 23.12
N HIS A 168 -28.49 -16.11 21.94
CA HIS A 168 -28.21 -17.55 21.76
C HIS A 168 -26.93 -18.07 22.42
N LYS A 169 -25.96 -17.20 22.77
CA LYS A 169 -24.76 -17.62 23.51
C LYS A 169 -24.91 -17.54 25.04
N GLN A 170 -25.96 -16.88 25.55
CA GLN A 170 -26.26 -16.84 26.99
C GLN A 170 -27.38 -17.81 27.42
N THR A 171 -28.10 -18.47 26.51
CA THR A 171 -29.18 -19.42 26.86
C THR A 171 -28.78 -20.90 26.90
N LEU A 172 -27.50 -21.25 26.77
CA LEU A 172 -27.03 -22.64 26.85
C LEU A 172 -26.35 -22.99 28.18
N LYS A 173 -26.90 -22.52 29.32
CA LYS A 173 -26.62 -23.09 30.65
C LYS A 173 -27.73 -22.72 31.64
N GLN A 174 -28.94 -23.28 31.52
CA GLN A 174 -29.79 -23.60 32.68
C GLN A 174 -30.80 -24.70 32.27
N PRO A 175 -31.07 -25.70 33.13
CA PRO A 175 -32.14 -26.66 32.92
C PRO A 175 -33.49 -25.96 33.07
N LEU A 176 -34.37 -26.11 32.09
CA LEU A 176 -35.75 -25.63 32.16
C LEU A 176 -36.51 -26.42 33.24
N ALA A 177 -36.70 -25.80 34.39
CA ALA A 177 -37.79 -26.14 35.29
C ALA A 177 -39.09 -25.65 34.64
N PHE A 178 -40.02 -26.58 34.39
CA PHE A 178 -41.40 -26.25 34.08
C PHE A 178 -42.05 -25.71 35.35
N ASP A 179 -42.53 -24.47 35.31
CA ASP A 179 -43.51 -23.99 36.28
C ASP A 179 -44.75 -23.48 35.54
N SER A 180 -45.87 -24.08 35.90
CA SER A 180 -47.16 -24.04 35.25
C SER A 180 -48.00 -22.90 35.81
N LYS A 181 -48.38 -21.93 34.99
CA LYS A 181 -49.59 -21.12 35.20
C LYS A 181 -50.32 -20.90 33.90
N TYR A 182 -51.11 -21.91 33.51
CA TYR A 182 -52.18 -21.78 32.55
C TYR A 182 -53.48 -21.53 33.32
N ILE A 183 -54.19 -20.45 32.97
CA ILE A 183 -55.52 -20.13 33.48
C ILE A 183 -56.51 -20.90 32.58
N PRO A 184 -57.38 -21.78 33.12
CA PRO A 184 -58.34 -22.48 32.29
C PRO A 184 -59.60 -21.63 32.08
N ASP A 185 -59.93 -21.39 30.82
CA ASP A 185 -61.29 -21.04 30.40
C ASP A 185 -62.20 -22.26 30.67
N SER A 186 -63.20 -22.04 31.51
CA SER A 186 -64.23 -23.00 31.88
C SER A 186 -65.18 -23.25 30.71
N ASN A 187 -65.06 -24.40 30.03
CA ASN A 187 -66.18 -25.08 29.36
C ASN A 187 -65.81 -26.45 28.77
N PHE A 188 -65.27 -27.37 29.57
CA PHE A 188 -65.22 -28.79 29.18
C PHE A 188 -65.80 -29.69 30.26
N LYS A 189 -66.84 -30.43 29.87
CA LYS A 189 -67.47 -31.51 30.62
C LYS A 189 -66.41 -32.54 31.03
N SER A 190 -66.52 -33.07 32.25
CA SER A 190 -65.44 -33.80 32.92
C SER A 190 -64.92 -35.00 32.12
N VAL A 191 -63.59 -35.14 32.13
CA VAL A 191 -62.81 -36.26 31.56
C VAL A 191 -63.31 -37.63 32.05
N ASP A 192 -63.98 -37.67 33.20
CA ASP A 192 -64.52 -38.89 33.80
C ASP A 192 -65.75 -39.43 33.06
N GLN A 193 -66.54 -38.57 32.39
CA GLN A 193 -67.63 -39.02 31.51
C GLN A 193 -67.11 -39.63 30.20
N PHE A 194 -65.94 -39.19 29.72
CA PHE A 194 -65.30 -39.73 28.51
C PHE A 194 -64.60 -41.07 28.77
N LYS A 195 -63.95 -41.22 29.93
CA LYS A 195 -63.30 -42.48 30.34
C LYS A 195 -64.30 -43.63 30.54
N ASN A 196 -65.48 -43.33 31.05
CA ASN A 196 -66.53 -44.35 31.25
C ASN A 196 -67.21 -44.81 29.96
N GLN A 197 -67.18 -44.01 28.88
CA GLN A 197 -67.68 -44.43 27.56
C GLN A 197 -66.68 -45.31 26.79
N ILE A 198 -65.38 -45.18 27.05
CA ILE A 198 -64.34 -45.98 26.37
C ILE A 198 -64.17 -47.37 27.02
N ALA A 199 -64.41 -47.49 28.33
CA ALA A 199 -64.30 -48.74 29.07
C ALA A 199 -65.30 -49.85 28.66
N GLN A 200 -66.29 -49.54 27.81
CA GLN A 200 -67.31 -50.49 27.35
C GLN A 200 -67.07 -51.04 25.94
N SER A 201 -65.92 -50.79 25.30
CA SER A 201 -65.62 -51.37 23.97
C SER A 201 -64.33 -52.19 23.95
N GLU A 202 -64.46 -53.49 23.70
CA GLU A 202 -63.37 -54.48 23.56
C GLU A 202 -62.43 -54.21 22.36
N THR A 203 -62.63 -53.11 21.62
CA THR A 203 -61.76 -52.66 20.52
C THR A 203 -60.59 -51.77 20.97
N SER A 204 -60.54 -51.35 22.23
CA SER A 204 -59.56 -50.38 22.74
C SER A 204 -58.12 -50.89 22.71
N THR A 205 -57.87 -52.16 23.05
CA THR A 205 -56.51 -52.72 23.17
C THR A 205 -55.80 -52.85 21.81
N GLN A 206 -56.54 -53.12 20.73
CA GLN A 206 -55.98 -53.14 19.36
C GLN A 206 -55.67 -51.73 18.84
N ILE A 207 -56.47 -50.73 19.22
CA ILE A 207 -56.24 -49.33 18.84
C ILE A 207 -54.98 -48.80 19.54
N TYR A 208 -54.79 -49.04 20.85
CA TYR A 208 -53.59 -48.61 21.55
C TYR A 208 -52.32 -49.23 20.96
N SER A 209 -52.30 -50.55 20.66
CA SER A 209 -51.10 -51.18 20.07
C SER A 209 -50.76 -50.65 18.67
N LYS A 210 -51.76 -50.28 17.86
CA LYS A 210 -51.53 -49.66 16.54
C LYS A 210 -51.05 -48.21 16.67
N THR A 211 -51.57 -47.49 17.66
CA THR A 211 -51.14 -46.10 17.94
C THR A 211 -49.70 -46.04 18.38
N ASP A 212 -49.26 -46.96 19.24
CA ASP A 212 -47.87 -47.05 19.70
C ASP A 212 -46.91 -47.44 18.56
N GLN A 213 -47.32 -48.37 17.67
CA GLN A 213 -46.54 -48.70 16.48
C GLN A 213 -46.43 -47.52 15.49
N ILE A 214 -47.46 -46.68 15.39
CA ILE A 214 -47.44 -45.47 14.56
C ILE A 214 -46.53 -44.42 15.20
N LEU A 215 -46.59 -44.21 16.51
CA LEU A 215 -45.71 -43.29 17.22
C LEU A 215 -44.23 -43.69 17.09
N ASP A 216 -43.91 -44.98 17.21
CA ASP A 216 -42.55 -45.48 17.06
C ASP A 216 -42.02 -45.29 15.63
N LYS A 217 -42.88 -45.45 14.61
CA LYS A 217 -42.55 -45.12 13.22
C LYS A 217 -42.34 -43.62 13.00
N ILE A 218 -43.17 -42.77 13.59
CA ILE A 218 -43.04 -41.30 13.51
C ILE A 218 -41.72 -40.86 14.15
N ASN A 219 -41.38 -41.38 15.32
CA ASN A 219 -40.13 -41.04 16.01
C ASN A 219 -38.91 -41.46 15.20
N LYS A 220 -38.92 -42.67 14.62
CA LYS A 220 -37.84 -43.13 13.71
C LYS A 220 -37.67 -42.25 12.48
N VAL A 221 -38.77 -41.77 11.89
CA VAL A 221 -38.72 -40.84 10.75
C VAL A 221 -38.19 -39.47 11.17
N CYS A 222 -38.57 -38.97 12.36
CA CYS A 222 -38.04 -37.73 12.92
C CYS A 222 -36.53 -37.81 13.16
N ASP A 223 -36.05 -38.92 13.74
CA ASP A 223 -34.60 -39.14 13.97
C ASP A 223 -33.82 -39.22 12.65
N GLN A 224 -34.36 -39.91 11.65
CA GLN A 224 -33.77 -39.97 10.31
C GLN A 224 -33.71 -38.59 9.64
N ASN A 225 -34.79 -37.80 9.75
CA ASN A 225 -34.82 -36.44 9.22
C ASN A 225 -33.83 -35.52 9.94
N HIS A 226 -33.66 -35.68 11.25
CA HIS A 226 -32.66 -34.94 12.01
C HIS A 226 -31.23 -35.28 11.56
N LEU A 227 -30.95 -36.57 11.34
CA LEU A 227 -29.66 -37.03 10.83
C LEU A 227 -29.37 -36.53 9.40
N LEU A 228 -30.39 -36.48 8.54
CA LEU A 228 -30.28 -35.92 7.18
C LEU A 228 -30.04 -34.41 7.20
N ALA A 229 -30.66 -33.67 8.12
CA ALA A 229 -30.41 -32.24 8.30
C ALA A 229 -28.95 -31.98 8.70
N LEU A 230 -28.41 -32.76 9.65
CA LEU A 230 -27.01 -32.67 10.06
C LEU A 230 -26.04 -32.96 8.90
N LYS A 231 -26.30 -34.01 8.11
CA LYS A 231 -25.49 -34.32 6.92
C LYS A 231 -25.56 -33.24 5.85
N ASN A 232 -26.73 -32.62 5.66
CA ASN A 232 -26.89 -31.49 4.74
C ASN A 232 -26.08 -30.27 5.18
N ASP A 233 -26.05 -29.97 6.49
CA ASP A 233 -25.23 -28.89 7.04
C ASP A 233 -23.73 -29.14 6.84
N GLU A 234 -23.26 -30.37 7.07
CA GLU A 234 -21.86 -30.76 6.80
C GLU A 234 -21.50 -30.65 5.31
N MET A 235 -22.41 -31.07 4.43
CA MET A 235 -22.22 -30.98 2.99
C MET A 235 -22.19 -29.51 2.52
N GLN A 236 -23.06 -28.66 3.07
CA GLN A 236 -23.09 -27.23 2.78
C GLN A 236 -21.81 -26.52 3.25
N GLN A 237 -21.30 -26.87 4.43
CA GLN A 237 -20.01 -26.36 4.92
C GLN A 237 -18.85 -26.77 4.01
N THR A 238 -18.90 -27.98 3.45
CA THR A 238 -17.89 -28.49 2.51
C THR A 238 -17.95 -27.73 1.18
N ILE A 239 -19.14 -27.52 0.64
CA ILE A 239 -19.37 -26.70 -0.58
C ILE A 239 -18.83 -25.28 -0.37
N ASP A 240 -19.14 -24.64 0.76
CA ASP A 240 -18.66 -23.30 1.10
C ASP A 240 -17.13 -23.24 1.23
N ARG A 241 -16.50 -24.33 1.69
CA ARG A 241 -15.04 -24.44 1.78
C ARG A 241 -14.40 -24.56 0.40
N VAL A 242 -14.98 -25.38 -0.47
CA VAL A 242 -14.55 -25.56 -1.87
C VAL A 242 -14.71 -24.26 -2.65
N ASP A 243 -15.85 -23.57 -2.52
CA ASP A 243 -16.13 -22.31 -3.22
C ASP A 243 -15.18 -21.18 -2.75
N ARG A 244 -14.89 -21.10 -1.45
CA ARG A 244 -13.86 -20.18 -0.92
C ARG A 244 -12.48 -20.47 -1.48
N ASN A 245 -12.12 -21.74 -1.64
CA ASN A 245 -10.82 -22.14 -2.21
C ASN A 245 -10.75 -21.87 -3.72
N MET A 246 -11.81 -22.18 -4.46
CA MET A 246 -11.97 -21.86 -5.88
C MET A 246 -11.88 -20.35 -6.12
N LYS A 247 -12.56 -19.53 -5.31
CA LYS A 247 -12.45 -18.06 -5.35
C LYS A 247 -11.03 -17.58 -5.03
N LYS A 248 -10.31 -18.20 -4.09
CA LYS A 248 -8.90 -17.87 -3.81
C LYS A 248 -7.99 -18.20 -5.00
N VAL A 249 -8.16 -19.35 -5.63
CA VAL A 249 -7.40 -19.79 -6.81
C VAL A 249 -7.71 -18.90 -8.02
N GLY A 250 -9.00 -18.65 -8.30
CA GLY A 250 -9.46 -17.73 -9.35
C GLY A 250 -8.91 -16.32 -9.16
N ASN A 251 -8.95 -15.78 -7.93
CA ASN A 251 -8.36 -14.49 -7.62
C ASN A 251 -6.82 -14.46 -7.77
N LYS A 252 -6.12 -15.56 -7.51
CA LYS A 252 -4.67 -15.68 -7.76
C LYS A 252 -4.36 -15.72 -9.26
N LEU A 253 -5.18 -16.40 -10.06
CA LEU A 253 -5.03 -16.49 -11.52
C LEU A 253 -5.40 -15.18 -12.22
N ILE A 254 -6.46 -14.51 -11.79
CA ILE A 254 -6.89 -13.20 -12.31
C ILE A 254 -5.85 -12.12 -11.97
N LYS A 255 -5.26 -12.14 -10.77
CA LYS A 255 -4.15 -11.24 -10.40
C LYS A 255 -2.86 -11.48 -11.22
N LYS A 256 -2.68 -12.67 -11.82
CA LYS A 256 -1.56 -12.97 -12.72
C LYS A 256 -1.79 -12.49 -14.16
N LYS A 257 -3.02 -12.20 -14.60
CA LYS A 257 -3.30 -11.61 -15.92
C LYS A 257 -3.00 -10.09 -15.93
N ARG A 258 -1.70 -9.81 -16.11
CA ARG A 258 -1.04 -8.63 -16.71
C ARG A 258 -1.79 -7.28 -16.66
N LYS A 259 -1.42 -6.45 -15.68
CA LYS A 259 -1.29 -4.99 -15.93
C LYS A 259 -0.23 -4.83 -17.02
N ILE A 260 -0.62 -4.36 -18.21
CA ILE A 260 0.33 -3.76 -19.15
C ILE A 260 0.87 -2.51 -18.45
N ARG A 261 2.01 -2.66 -17.75
CA ARG A 261 2.72 -1.53 -17.20
C ARG A 261 3.14 -0.69 -18.40
N LYS A 262 2.73 0.58 -18.48
CA LYS A 262 3.50 1.57 -19.25
C LYS A 262 4.94 1.42 -18.77
N THR A 263 5.78 0.81 -19.58
CA THR A 263 7.20 0.64 -19.30
C THR A 263 7.78 2.03 -19.34
N VAL A 264 8.03 2.60 -18.17
CA VAL A 264 8.89 3.78 -18.06
C VAL A 264 10.20 3.41 -18.78
N PRO A 265 10.73 4.27 -19.68
CA PRO A 265 11.99 3.99 -20.34
C PRO A 265 13.05 3.57 -19.32
N LYS A 266 13.85 2.56 -19.67
CA LYS A 266 14.83 1.98 -18.77
C LYS A 266 15.84 3.07 -18.38
N ARG A 267 15.87 3.48 -17.10
CA ARG A 267 16.77 4.55 -16.57
C ARG A 267 18.20 4.43 -17.05
N THR A 268 18.78 5.42 -17.71
CA THR A 268 20.14 5.30 -18.24
C THR A 268 21.20 5.26 -17.15
N GLY A 269 22.27 4.52 -17.41
CA GLY A 269 23.44 4.44 -16.54
C GLY A 269 24.32 5.68 -16.68
N ILE A 270 24.95 6.11 -15.59
CA ILE A 270 25.88 7.24 -15.63
C ILE A 270 27.24 6.78 -16.16
N ASN A 271 27.62 7.26 -17.35
CA ASN A 271 28.95 7.10 -17.91
C ASN A 271 29.92 8.17 -17.37
N PHE A 272 31.18 8.13 -17.78
CA PHE A 272 32.19 9.09 -17.32
C PHE A 272 31.87 10.53 -17.76
N THR A 273 31.40 10.73 -18.99
CA THR A 273 31.00 12.05 -19.52
C THR A 273 29.90 12.70 -18.67
N ILE A 274 28.83 11.96 -18.35
CA ILE A 274 27.76 12.45 -17.47
C ILE A 274 28.29 12.79 -16.09
N PHE A 275 29.14 11.91 -15.54
CA PHE A 275 29.74 12.11 -14.24
C PHE A 275 30.60 13.38 -14.22
N ASP A 276 31.47 13.57 -15.21
CA ASP A 276 32.36 14.71 -15.31
C ASP A 276 31.59 16.04 -15.42
N ILE A 277 30.57 16.11 -16.29
CA ILE A 277 29.67 17.27 -16.38
C ILE A 277 29.03 17.57 -15.01
N LEU A 278 28.51 16.54 -14.31
CA LEU A 278 27.91 16.72 -12.98
C LEU A 278 28.91 17.24 -11.94
N MET A 279 30.17 16.83 -12.04
CA MET A 279 31.24 17.25 -11.14
C MET A 279 31.67 18.70 -11.37
N GLN A 280 31.53 19.19 -12.60
CA GLN A 280 31.87 20.57 -12.97
C GLN A 280 30.76 21.58 -12.63
N VAL A 281 29.54 21.12 -12.33
CA VAL A 281 28.44 22.04 -12.00
C VAL A 281 28.75 22.80 -10.69
N PRO A 282 28.79 24.15 -10.73
CA PRO A 282 29.11 24.96 -9.56
C PRO A 282 28.03 24.83 -8.48
N ARG A 283 28.35 25.24 -7.26
CA ARG A 283 27.36 25.34 -6.17
C ARG A 283 26.13 26.12 -6.64
N LEU A 284 24.96 25.50 -6.55
CA LEU A 284 23.70 26.13 -6.95
C LEU A 284 23.27 27.19 -5.91
N PRO A 285 22.59 28.27 -6.33
CA PRO A 285 22.03 29.26 -5.41
C PRO A 285 21.12 28.62 -4.36
N GLY A 286 21.22 29.07 -3.11
CA GLY A 286 20.42 28.54 -1.98
C GLY A 286 20.96 27.24 -1.36
N TYR A 287 22.02 26.64 -1.90
CA TYR A 287 22.68 25.48 -1.30
C TYR A 287 23.93 25.88 -0.50
N SER A 288 24.07 25.31 0.70
CA SER A 288 25.26 25.52 1.53
C SER A 288 26.50 24.89 0.90
N GLN A 289 27.68 25.42 1.22
CA GLN A 289 28.97 24.89 0.73
C GLN A 289 29.17 23.44 1.19
N ILE A 290 28.85 23.14 2.45
CA ILE A 290 28.92 21.78 3.00
C ILE A 290 28.01 20.83 2.20
N ASN A 291 26.77 21.22 1.89
CA ASN A 291 25.87 20.36 1.11
C ASN A 291 26.35 20.14 -0.33
N HIS A 292 26.99 21.13 -0.93
CA HIS A 292 27.62 20.98 -2.24
C HIS A 292 28.79 19.98 -2.22
N PHE A 293 29.68 20.10 -1.23
CA PHE A 293 30.79 19.17 -1.04
C PHE A 293 30.34 17.75 -0.67
N ARG A 294 29.32 17.62 0.18
CA ARG A 294 28.67 16.33 0.45
C ARG A 294 28.10 15.71 -0.81
N PHE A 295 27.44 16.49 -1.67
CA PHE A 295 26.91 16.00 -2.94
C PHE A 295 28.01 15.49 -3.87
N ILE A 296 29.13 16.23 -3.98
CA ILE A 296 30.32 15.85 -4.76
C ILE A 296 30.85 14.49 -4.26
N LEU A 297 31.17 14.41 -2.97
CA LEU A 297 31.73 13.19 -2.37
C LEU A 297 30.78 11.99 -2.52
N THR A 298 29.48 12.22 -2.30
CA THR A 298 28.46 11.18 -2.48
C THR A 298 28.41 10.67 -3.92
N SER A 299 28.51 11.57 -4.91
CA SER A 299 28.48 11.22 -6.33
C SER A 299 29.73 10.43 -6.75
N VAL A 300 30.89 10.84 -6.23
CA VAL A 300 32.16 10.12 -6.37
C VAL A 300 32.03 8.70 -5.81
N LEU A 301 31.52 8.55 -4.58
CA LEU A 301 31.29 7.23 -3.97
C LEU A 301 30.31 6.38 -4.79
N PHE A 302 29.20 6.94 -5.27
CA PHE A 302 28.26 6.23 -6.14
C PHE A 302 28.93 5.75 -7.42
N PHE A 303 29.72 6.60 -8.07
CA PHE A 303 30.41 6.27 -9.32
C PHE A 303 31.51 5.22 -9.12
N ALA A 304 32.30 5.38 -8.06
CA ALA A 304 33.45 4.55 -7.73
C ALA A 304 33.09 3.20 -7.11
N THR A 305 31.90 3.01 -6.53
CA THR A 305 31.51 1.77 -5.84
C THR A 305 30.23 1.13 -6.41
N GLY A 306 29.32 1.90 -7.01
CA GLY A 306 28.00 1.44 -7.47
C GLY A 306 27.13 0.87 -6.36
N LEU A 307 27.43 1.23 -5.11
CA LEU A 307 26.62 0.91 -3.94
C LEU A 307 25.22 1.50 -4.04
N ARG A 308 24.28 0.93 -3.28
CA ARG A 308 22.94 1.50 -3.18
C ARG A 308 23.00 2.70 -2.25
N SER A 309 22.04 3.63 -2.38
CA SER A 309 21.97 4.79 -1.49
C SER A 309 21.79 4.38 -0.02
N SER A 310 21.19 3.21 0.25
CA SER A 310 21.07 2.64 1.60
C SER A 310 22.40 2.23 2.21
N ASP A 311 23.35 1.83 1.36
CA ASP A 311 24.66 1.33 1.76
C ASP A 311 25.62 2.54 1.87
N ILE A 312 25.60 3.48 0.91
CA ILE A 312 26.41 4.72 0.96
C ILE A 312 26.06 5.59 2.17
N CYS A 313 24.78 5.70 2.53
CA CYS A 313 24.34 6.50 3.68
C CYS A 313 24.98 6.07 5.01
N ARG A 314 25.50 4.85 5.10
CA ARG A 314 26.11 4.27 6.31
C ARG A 314 27.61 4.06 6.19
N LEU A 315 28.19 4.46 5.06
CA LEU A 315 29.61 4.32 4.83
C LEU A 315 30.34 5.21 5.82
N THR A 316 31.31 4.63 6.54
CA THR A 316 32.08 5.31 7.58
C THR A 316 33.41 5.78 7.02
N PHE A 317 34.09 6.68 7.73
CA PHE A 317 35.38 7.17 7.25
C PHE A 317 36.40 6.04 7.11
N THR A 318 36.38 5.05 8.00
CA THR A 318 37.19 3.82 7.91
C THR A 318 36.94 3.09 6.59
N ASN A 319 35.68 2.87 6.20
CA ASN A 319 35.38 2.24 4.91
C ASN A 319 35.90 3.06 3.72
N PHE A 320 35.89 4.39 3.82
CA PHE A 320 36.44 5.26 2.79
C PHE A 320 37.97 5.11 2.71
N GLN A 321 38.67 5.06 3.86
CA GLN A 321 40.11 4.85 3.91
C GLN A 321 40.52 3.48 3.37
N GLU A 322 39.80 2.41 3.73
CA GLU A 322 40.00 1.07 3.17
C GLU A 322 39.82 1.06 1.65
N LEU A 323 38.82 1.77 1.12
CA LEU A 323 38.67 1.93 -0.34
C LEU A 323 39.82 2.71 -0.99
N CYS A 324 40.39 3.70 -0.29
CA CYS A 324 41.54 4.48 -0.74
C CYS A 324 42.86 3.70 -0.71
N ASN A 325 43.07 2.88 0.32
CA ASN A 325 44.33 2.17 0.58
C ASN A 325 44.33 0.77 -0.05
N ASP A 326 43.28 -0.01 0.22
CA ASP A 326 43.22 -1.45 -0.08
C ASP A 326 42.36 -1.75 -1.32
N ALA A 327 41.76 -0.72 -1.94
CA ALA A 327 40.79 -0.83 -3.03
C ALA A 327 39.59 -1.74 -2.71
N ALA A 328 39.36 -2.03 -1.43
CA ALA A 328 38.40 -2.99 -0.94
C ALA A 328 37.85 -2.56 0.42
N THR A 329 36.56 -2.79 0.67
CA THR A 329 35.97 -2.59 2.01
C THR A 329 34.81 -3.55 2.21
N ARG A 330 34.55 -3.92 3.46
CA ARG A 330 33.41 -4.78 3.84
C ARG A 330 32.24 -3.93 4.29
N ILE A 331 31.08 -4.13 3.66
CA ILE A 331 29.85 -3.37 3.96
C ILE A 331 28.72 -4.32 4.31
N PHE A 332 27.97 -3.99 5.37
CA PHE A 332 26.72 -4.67 5.72
C PHE A 332 25.53 -4.04 4.99
N SER A 333 24.85 -4.78 4.10
CA SER A 333 23.64 -4.29 3.45
C SER A 333 22.39 -4.70 4.23
N LEU A 334 21.61 -3.72 4.70
CA LEU A 334 20.30 -3.96 5.29
C LEU A 334 19.30 -4.63 4.32
N LYS A 335 19.46 -4.42 3.01
CA LYS A 335 18.53 -4.98 2.02
C LYS A 335 18.67 -6.49 1.91
N THR A 336 19.90 -6.98 2.00
CA THR A 336 20.20 -8.41 1.92
C THR A 336 20.46 -9.03 3.28
N GLN A 337 20.51 -8.21 4.35
CA GLN A 337 20.86 -8.63 5.71
C GLN A 337 22.15 -9.47 5.74
N SER A 338 23.16 -8.99 4.99
CA SER A 338 24.43 -9.69 4.81
C SER A 338 25.57 -8.72 4.53
N SER A 339 26.76 -9.09 4.99
CA SER A 339 28.01 -8.43 4.65
C SER A 339 28.52 -8.89 3.31
N PHE A 340 29.08 -7.97 2.53
CA PHE A 340 29.73 -8.26 1.27
C PHE A 340 30.95 -7.34 1.09
N VAL A 341 31.93 -7.82 0.33
CA VAL A 341 33.14 -7.04 0.03
C VAL A 341 32.92 -6.28 -1.26
N VAL A 342 33.02 -4.95 -1.17
CA VAL A 342 33.08 -4.06 -2.32
C VAL A 342 34.52 -3.92 -2.72
N THR A 343 34.83 -4.12 -4.00
CA THR A 343 36.13 -3.73 -4.56
C THR A 343 35.97 -2.74 -5.69
N ILE A 344 36.99 -1.91 -5.85
CA ILE A 344 37.06 -0.86 -6.86
C ILE A 344 38.30 -1.07 -7.74
N ALA A 345 38.23 -0.61 -8.99
CA ALA A 345 39.36 -0.66 -9.90
C ALA A 345 40.41 0.42 -9.55
N PRO A 346 41.69 0.27 -9.95
CA PRO A 346 42.73 1.26 -9.67
C PRO A 346 42.35 2.69 -10.09
N LYS A 347 41.74 2.88 -11.26
CA LYS A 347 41.25 4.20 -11.71
C LYS A 347 40.20 4.81 -10.77
N ALA A 348 39.35 3.98 -10.16
CA ALA A 348 38.36 4.43 -9.19
C ALA A 348 39.02 4.75 -7.83
N GLN A 349 40.06 4.02 -7.44
CA GLN A 349 40.88 4.32 -6.27
C GLN A 349 41.60 5.66 -6.42
N THR A 350 42.25 5.91 -7.57
CA THR A 350 42.84 7.21 -7.90
C THR A 350 41.81 8.35 -7.80
N LEU A 351 40.59 8.11 -8.30
CA LEU A 351 39.50 9.07 -8.17
C LEU A 351 39.13 9.33 -6.70
N LEU A 352 39.00 8.29 -5.86
CA LEU A 352 38.73 8.48 -4.43
C LEU A 352 39.85 9.25 -3.72
N ASN A 353 41.11 8.93 -4.02
CA ASN A 353 42.28 9.61 -3.46
C ASN A 353 42.30 11.11 -3.78
N LYS A 354 41.86 11.51 -4.98
CA LYS A 354 41.68 12.93 -5.34
C LYS A 354 40.71 13.68 -4.41
N TYR A 355 39.75 12.98 -3.82
CA TYR A 355 38.74 13.56 -2.91
C TYR A 355 38.98 13.22 -1.43
N HIS A 356 40.17 12.73 -1.07
CA HIS A 356 40.47 12.30 0.30
C HIS A 356 40.36 13.44 1.33
N SER A 357 40.96 14.59 1.06
CA SER A 357 40.87 15.77 1.95
C SER A 357 39.44 16.28 2.09
N LEU A 358 38.64 16.20 1.02
CA LEU A 358 37.22 16.52 1.07
C LEU A 358 36.44 15.53 1.94
N ALA A 359 36.76 14.24 1.83
CA ALA A 359 36.17 13.22 2.68
C ALA A 359 36.49 13.49 4.15
N GLN A 360 37.77 13.67 4.50
CA GLN A 360 38.20 14.02 5.85
C GLN A 360 37.40 15.19 6.42
N MET A 361 37.28 16.29 5.67
CA MET A 361 36.50 17.46 6.08
C MET A 361 35.03 17.11 6.34
N ILE A 362 34.37 16.42 5.40
CA ILE A 362 32.94 16.09 5.53
C ILE A 362 32.66 15.15 6.70
N PHE A 363 33.51 14.14 6.90
CA PHE A 363 33.37 13.21 8.02
C PHE A 363 33.67 13.90 9.35
N ALA A 364 34.68 14.77 9.44
CA ALA A 364 34.97 15.56 10.65
C ALA A 364 33.78 16.47 11.03
N ILE A 365 33.22 17.22 10.08
CA ILE A 365 32.04 18.07 10.31
C ILE A 365 30.83 17.24 10.82
N ASN A 366 30.71 15.99 10.39
CA ASN A 366 29.65 15.11 10.87
C ASN A 366 29.94 14.55 12.27
N ALA A 367 31.22 14.35 12.61
CA ALA A 367 31.67 13.90 13.92
C ALA A 367 31.34 14.93 15.00
N ASP A 368 31.58 16.21 14.71
CA ASP A 368 31.38 17.32 15.65
C ASP A 368 29.90 17.71 15.85
N ASN A 369 28.95 16.95 15.30
CA ASN A 369 27.53 17.25 15.42
C ASN A 369 26.91 16.57 16.65
N PRO A 370 26.58 17.33 17.72
CA PRO A 370 26.10 16.76 18.99
C PRO A 370 24.77 16.00 18.86
N LYS A 371 24.00 16.21 17.79
CA LYS A 371 22.73 15.48 17.53
C LYS A 371 22.95 14.05 17.00
N LEU A 372 24.18 13.69 16.63
CA LEU A 372 24.55 12.35 16.16
C LEU A 372 25.23 11.49 17.24
N HIS A 373 25.51 12.08 18.42
CA HIS A 373 26.20 11.43 19.55
C HIS A 373 25.28 10.56 20.44
N ASN A 374 24.26 9.92 19.88
CA ASN A 374 23.58 8.85 20.60
C ASN A 374 24.42 7.57 20.49
N GLN A 375 25.29 7.38 21.49
CA GLN A 375 25.95 6.14 21.96
C GLN A 375 26.56 5.24 20.87
N ASN A 376 27.90 5.25 20.75
CA ASN A 376 28.75 4.24 20.09
C ASN A 376 28.60 4.04 18.57
N GLN A 377 28.11 5.03 17.81
CA GLN A 377 27.97 4.89 16.35
C GLN A 377 29.08 5.61 15.59
N GLU A 378 29.76 4.88 14.70
CA GLU A 378 30.75 5.43 13.76
C GLU A 378 30.14 6.55 12.91
N VAL A 379 30.94 7.57 12.63
CA VAL A 379 30.54 8.76 11.87
C VAL A 379 30.29 8.39 10.41
N THR A 380 29.05 8.60 9.95
CA THR A 380 28.64 8.28 8.57
C THR A 380 28.64 9.52 7.68
N LEU A 381 28.60 9.31 6.35
CA LEU A 381 28.64 10.38 5.33
C LEU A 381 27.52 11.43 5.47
N ASN A 382 26.39 11.09 6.11
CA ASN A 382 25.25 11.99 6.23
C ASN A 382 24.82 12.22 7.68
N HIS A 383 24.33 13.42 7.96
CA HIS A 383 23.74 13.82 9.25
C HIS A 383 22.44 13.08 9.62
N THR A 384 21.92 12.21 8.74
CA THR A 384 20.78 11.35 9.03
C THR A 384 21.11 9.93 8.63
N GLN A 385 20.94 8.98 9.54
CA GLN A 385 21.05 7.55 9.25
C GLN A 385 19.80 7.00 8.53
N HIS A 386 18.77 7.84 8.37
CA HIS A 386 17.55 7.49 7.67
C HIS A 386 17.77 7.53 6.16
N PHE A 387 17.92 6.34 5.57
CA PHE A 387 18.03 6.12 4.12
C PHE A 387 17.02 6.93 3.29
N LYS A 388 15.76 7.04 3.74
CA LYS A 388 14.72 7.77 3.01
C LYS A 388 15.08 9.26 2.87
N THR A 389 15.51 9.88 3.96
CA THR A 389 15.92 11.29 4.00
C THR A 389 17.17 11.52 3.14
N PHE A 390 18.19 10.67 3.29
CA PHE A 390 19.40 10.73 2.46
C PHE A 390 19.09 10.58 0.96
N ASN A 391 18.32 9.56 0.59
CA ASN A 391 18.00 9.30 -0.81
C ASN A 391 17.12 10.40 -1.41
N GLN A 392 16.19 10.98 -0.64
CA GLN A 392 15.41 12.13 -1.09
C GLN A 392 16.29 13.37 -1.25
N TRP A 393 17.13 13.68 -0.27
CA TRP A 393 18.09 14.78 -0.33
C TRP A 393 18.98 14.70 -1.58
N TYR A 394 19.65 13.55 -1.78
CA TYR A 394 20.59 13.37 -2.88
C TYR A 394 19.90 13.44 -4.24
N ASN A 395 18.75 12.76 -4.42
CA ASN A 395 18.06 12.77 -5.71
C ASN A 395 17.45 14.15 -6.03
N THR A 396 17.05 14.93 -5.02
CA THR A 396 16.62 16.32 -5.23
C THR A 396 17.78 17.19 -5.70
N HIS A 397 18.97 17.08 -5.06
CA HIS A 397 20.17 17.82 -5.49
C HIS A 397 20.62 17.39 -6.89
N LEU A 398 20.63 16.08 -7.15
CA LEU A 398 20.99 15.54 -8.45
C LEU A 398 20.07 16.06 -9.54
N LYS A 399 18.75 16.07 -9.31
CA LYS A 399 17.79 16.61 -10.27
C LYS A 399 18.05 18.10 -10.56
N ALA A 400 18.28 18.90 -9.52
CA ALA A 400 18.58 20.33 -9.69
C ALA A 400 19.88 20.55 -10.48
N LYS A 401 20.92 19.78 -10.16
CA LYS A 401 22.21 19.79 -10.89
C LYS A 401 22.03 19.34 -12.34
N CYS A 402 21.24 18.30 -12.57
CA CYS A 402 20.95 17.82 -13.92
C CYS A 402 20.22 18.88 -14.75
N GLN A 403 19.26 19.57 -14.14
CA GLN A 403 18.52 20.64 -14.80
C GLN A 403 19.39 21.87 -15.09
N PHE A 404 20.33 22.19 -14.21
CA PHE A 404 21.30 23.26 -14.45
C PHE A 404 22.24 22.93 -15.62
N ALA A 405 22.73 21.69 -15.70
CA ALA A 405 23.66 21.24 -16.74
C ALA A 405 22.97 20.73 -18.02
N TYR A 406 21.69 21.05 -18.21
CA TYR A 406 20.88 20.49 -19.30
C TYR A 406 21.49 20.75 -20.68
N GLU A 407 21.94 21.97 -20.96
CA GLU A 407 22.54 22.32 -22.25
C GLU A 407 23.89 21.59 -22.48
N GLU A 408 24.70 21.38 -21.44
CA GLU A 408 25.95 20.63 -21.56
C GLU A 408 25.69 19.15 -21.83
N PHE A 409 24.65 18.56 -21.23
CA PHE A 409 24.23 17.22 -21.59
C PHE A 409 23.76 17.14 -23.05
N LYS A 410 22.99 18.13 -23.51
CA LYS A 410 22.52 18.19 -24.89
C LYS A 410 23.68 18.28 -25.89
N LYS A 411 24.70 19.10 -25.61
CA LYS A 411 25.94 19.20 -26.42
C LYS A 411 26.70 17.87 -26.47
N ALA A 412 26.72 17.12 -25.37
CA ALA A 412 27.30 15.79 -25.31
C ALA A 412 26.43 14.69 -25.96
N GLY A 413 25.46 15.05 -26.80
CA GLY A 413 24.61 14.12 -27.55
C GLY A 413 23.55 13.41 -26.70
N MET A 414 23.23 13.91 -25.52
CA MET A 414 22.29 13.25 -24.61
C MET A 414 20.85 13.64 -24.88
N GLN A 415 19.98 12.63 -25.03
CA GLN A 415 18.54 12.81 -25.24
C GLN A 415 17.79 13.35 -24.00
N PRO A 416 16.70 14.13 -24.15
CA PRO A 416 15.94 14.75 -23.05
C PRO A 416 15.36 13.75 -22.03
N GLU A 417 15.10 12.51 -22.47
CA GLU A 417 14.56 11.41 -21.66
C GLU A 417 15.56 10.91 -20.59
N LEU A 418 16.81 11.36 -20.67
CA LEU A 418 17.87 11.17 -19.68
C LEU A 418 17.74 12.09 -18.46
N MET A 419 16.78 13.02 -18.43
CA MET A 419 16.45 13.85 -17.25
C MET A 419 15.88 13.05 -16.06
N HIS A 420 15.85 11.71 -16.14
CA HIS A 420 15.42 10.79 -15.09
C HIS A 420 16.58 10.08 -14.37
N ILE A 421 17.79 10.65 -14.41
CA ILE A 421 18.93 10.16 -13.62
C ILE A 421 18.60 10.24 -12.12
N LEU A 422 18.84 9.15 -11.41
CA LEU A 422 18.74 9.05 -9.95
C LEU A 422 20.03 8.39 -9.42
N SER A 423 20.23 8.37 -8.11
CA SER A 423 21.31 7.59 -7.44
C SER A 423 21.48 6.17 -8.00
N HIS A 424 20.38 5.48 -8.34
CA HIS A 424 20.45 4.14 -8.92
C HIS A 424 21.08 4.07 -10.32
N SER A 425 21.08 5.18 -11.07
CA SER A 425 21.72 5.28 -12.38
C SER A 425 23.24 5.13 -12.31
N PHE A 426 23.88 5.52 -11.21
CA PHE A 426 25.30 5.23 -10.98
C PHE A 426 25.58 3.73 -10.89
N ARG A 427 24.74 3.01 -10.16
CA ARG A 427 24.82 1.55 -10.08
C ARG A 427 24.61 0.92 -11.45
N ILE A 428 23.66 1.41 -12.23
CA ILE A 428 23.44 0.92 -13.61
C ILE A 428 24.68 1.14 -14.47
N GLY A 429 25.28 2.33 -14.42
CA GLY A 429 26.49 2.65 -15.16
C GLY A 429 27.68 1.79 -14.75
N ARG A 430 27.91 1.61 -13.43
CA ARG A 430 29.00 0.76 -12.95
C ARG A 430 28.82 -0.69 -13.35
N VAL A 431 27.65 -1.27 -13.07
CA VAL A 431 27.40 -2.68 -13.39
C VAL A 431 27.51 -2.91 -14.90
N GLY A 432 26.97 -2.00 -15.71
CA GLY A 432 27.13 -2.04 -17.18
C GLY A 432 28.60 -2.08 -17.60
N ARG A 433 29.42 -1.13 -17.13
CA ARG A 433 30.86 -1.10 -17.44
C ARG A 433 31.61 -2.34 -16.94
N PHE A 434 31.28 -2.81 -15.73
CA PHE A 434 31.89 -4.00 -15.16
C PHE A 434 31.55 -5.24 -16.00
N MET A 435 30.31 -5.34 -16.50
CA MET A 435 29.91 -6.44 -17.38
C MET A 435 30.52 -6.33 -18.78
N GLN A 436 30.63 -5.15 -19.36
CA GLN A 436 31.30 -4.95 -20.65
C GLN A 436 32.77 -5.36 -20.58
N ALA A 437 33.49 -4.93 -19.54
CA ALA A 437 34.89 -5.27 -19.34
C ALA A 437 35.13 -6.76 -19.00
N ASN A 438 34.09 -7.48 -18.57
CA ASN A 438 34.16 -8.86 -18.13
C ASN A 438 33.10 -9.71 -18.86
N CYS A 439 32.84 -9.42 -20.13
CA CYS A 439 31.77 -10.06 -20.91
C CYS A 439 31.98 -11.57 -21.10
N HIS A 440 33.20 -12.05 -20.87
CA HIS A 440 33.62 -13.45 -20.87
C HIS A 440 33.48 -14.14 -19.49
N ILE A 441 33.12 -13.40 -18.43
CA ILE A 441 33.03 -13.93 -17.06
C ILE A 441 31.60 -14.34 -16.71
N ASP A 442 31.45 -15.48 -16.02
CA ASP A 442 30.18 -16.00 -15.51
C ASP A 442 29.36 -14.93 -14.76
N LEU A 443 28.11 -14.74 -15.16
CA LEU A 443 27.16 -13.84 -14.51
C LEU A 443 26.97 -14.13 -13.01
N LYS A 444 27.23 -15.36 -12.57
CA LYS A 444 27.22 -15.75 -11.15
C LYS A 444 28.34 -15.07 -10.38
N PHE A 445 29.54 -14.96 -10.97
CA PHE A 445 30.66 -14.23 -10.39
C PHE A 445 30.33 -12.74 -10.26
N VAL A 446 29.80 -12.15 -11.33
CA VAL A 446 29.34 -10.75 -11.37
C VAL A 446 28.26 -10.48 -10.30
N SER A 447 27.28 -11.37 -10.18
CA SER A 447 26.20 -11.29 -9.19
C SER A 447 26.73 -11.26 -7.75
N THR A 448 27.69 -12.13 -7.44
CA THR A 448 28.31 -12.20 -6.11
C THR A 448 29.06 -10.91 -5.78
N ARG A 449 29.86 -10.40 -6.73
CA ARG A 449 30.68 -9.20 -6.49
C ARG A 449 29.87 -7.91 -6.34
N ILE A 450 28.69 -7.85 -6.96
CA ILE A 450 27.79 -6.71 -6.92
C ILE A 450 26.76 -6.81 -5.75
N GLY A 451 26.67 -7.96 -5.08
CA GLY A 451 25.70 -8.21 -4.01
C GLY A 451 24.27 -8.33 -4.54
N HIS A 452 24.09 -9.09 -5.62
CA HIS A 452 22.80 -9.49 -6.17
C HIS A 452 22.40 -10.89 -5.66
N LYS A 453 21.11 -11.08 -5.35
CA LYS A 453 20.59 -12.36 -4.84
C LYS A 453 20.48 -13.44 -5.92
N SER A 454 20.42 -13.04 -7.20
CA SER A 454 20.29 -13.97 -8.32
C SER A 454 20.88 -13.38 -9.60
N VAL A 455 21.37 -14.26 -10.47
CA VAL A 455 21.83 -13.93 -11.82
C VAL A 455 20.78 -13.15 -12.61
N SER A 456 19.50 -13.55 -12.52
CA SER A 456 18.38 -12.86 -13.17
C SER A 456 18.17 -11.40 -12.73
N THR A 457 18.72 -10.98 -11.59
CA THR A 457 18.72 -9.57 -11.19
C THR A 457 19.90 -8.80 -11.76
N THR A 458 21.02 -9.48 -12.04
CA THR A 458 22.20 -8.95 -12.73
C THR A 458 21.92 -8.78 -14.22
N GLU A 459 21.25 -9.74 -14.86
CA GLU A 459 20.83 -9.67 -16.28
C GLU A 459 20.02 -8.41 -16.61
N LYS A 460 19.23 -7.89 -15.66
CA LYS A 460 18.46 -6.66 -15.87
C LYS A 460 19.31 -5.40 -16.10
N TYR A 461 20.59 -5.48 -15.76
CA TYR A 461 21.57 -4.42 -16.01
C TYR A 461 22.31 -4.60 -17.33
N ILE A 462 22.15 -5.75 -18.00
CA ILE A 462 22.60 -5.95 -19.38
C ILE A 462 21.79 -4.99 -20.26
N ARG A 463 22.51 -4.00 -20.77
CA ARG A 463 22.03 -3.03 -21.74
C ARG A 463 23.08 -2.94 -22.83
N LEU A 464 23.37 -4.11 -23.40
CA LEU A 464 24.16 -4.18 -24.60
C LEU A 464 23.30 -3.53 -25.69
N ASP A 465 23.80 -2.40 -26.19
CA ASP A 465 23.39 -1.99 -27.51
C ASP A 465 24.10 -2.96 -28.47
N PRO A 466 23.38 -3.78 -29.25
CA PRO A 466 24.01 -4.70 -30.20
C PRO A 466 24.86 -3.97 -31.25
N LEU A 467 24.76 -2.65 -31.33
CA LEU A 467 25.58 -1.79 -32.20
C LEU A 467 26.64 -0.99 -31.42
N ASP A 468 26.88 -1.27 -30.13
CA ASP A 468 27.95 -0.60 -29.38
C ASP A 468 29.31 -0.95 -30.00
N PRO A 469 30.06 0.03 -30.54
CA PRO A 469 31.34 -0.20 -31.21
C PRO A 469 32.37 -0.90 -30.31
N THR A 470 32.29 -0.66 -29.00
CA THR A 470 33.18 -1.33 -28.04
C THR A 470 32.83 -2.80 -27.85
N LEU A 471 31.56 -3.19 -28.03
CA LEU A 471 31.13 -4.59 -27.99
C LEU A 471 31.59 -5.34 -29.24
N LEU A 472 31.41 -4.73 -30.43
CA LEU A 472 31.91 -5.24 -31.70
C LEU A 472 33.43 -5.43 -31.67
N GLN A 473 34.16 -4.44 -31.16
CA GLN A 473 35.62 -4.54 -31.02
C GLN A 473 36.04 -5.61 -30.00
N THR A 474 35.30 -5.77 -28.91
CA THR A 474 35.58 -6.84 -27.92
C THR A 474 35.23 -8.22 -28.46
N MET A 475 34.16 -8.35 -29.26
CA MET A 475 33.79 -9.59 -29.94
C MET A 475 34.84 -9.98 -30.98
N ASN A 476 35.27 -9.04 -31.81
CA ASN A 476 36.35 -9.27 -32.78
C ASN A 476 37.64 -9.71 -32.09
N ASN A 477 38.04 -9.05 -30.98
CA ASN A 477 39.23 -9.45 -30.23
C ASN A 477 39.11 -10.85 -29.59
N ILE A 478 37.90 -11.29 -29.21
CA ILE A 478 37.66 -12.63 -28.65
C ILE A 478 37.65 -13.68 -29.77
N GLU A 479 37.10 -13.36 -30.94
CA GLU A 479 37.14 -14.21 -32.13
C GLU A 479 38.60 -14.38 -32.60
N ASP A 480 39.36 -13.29 -32.70
CA ASP A 480 40.78 -13.34 -33.06
C ASP A 480 41.61 -14.20 -32.07
N GLN A 481 41.32 -14.15 -30.77
CA GLN A 481 41.95 -15.00 -29.75
C GLN A 481 41.47 -16.47 -29.74
N ALA A 482 40.33 -16.77 -30.36
CA ALA A 482 39.80 -18.13 -30.45
C ALA A 482 40.23 -18.84 -31.75
N PHE A 483 40.77 -18.09 -32.71
CA PHE A 483 41.29 -18.57 -33.99
C PHE A 483 42.84 -18.51 -34.09
N GLU A 484 43.53 -18.07 -33.03
CA GLU A 484 44.94 -18.36 -32.73
C GLU A 484 45.05 -19.58 -31.81
#